data_AF-A0AA96F002-F1
#
_entry.id   AF-A0AA96F002-F1
#
_cell.length_a   1.000
_cell.length_b   1.000
_cell.length_c   1.000
_cell.angle_alpha   90.00
_cell.angle_beta   90.00
_cell.angle_gamma   90.00
#
_symmetry.space_group_name_H-M   'P 1'
#
loop_
_entity.id
_entity.type
_entity.pdbx_description
1 polymer ?
#
loop_
_entity_poly.entity_id
_entity_poly.type
_entity_poly.pdbx_seq_one_letter_code
_entity_poly.pdbx_strand_id
1 'polypeptide(L)'
;MSDELIPLEPLNGVTYTSEAIDEIIEKSNPRNNVPNQDIDFGKVATDVASAWTAKPEITLLWSLPAELTDLAARYNTELAARLRLGGSRPQITDALRQLDDTIDQHISYVKGYITDKYTKEIAPSYFPSFGIVHKKDKYVMPADQNTRLASLNLLLEGLHDNDFNDNRYGRDFWQPIYEQYGLLLGQATATDGDVSAKVSSKNELKKSITKIFRALINVIKGNYPDTYKAELRTWGFQKEKY
;
A
#
# COMPACT_ATOMS: atom_id res chain seq x y z
N MET A 1 -33.82 -13.92 55.84
CA MET A 1 -32.75 -12.89 55.83
C MET A 1 -31.45 -13.64 56.11
N SER A 2 -30.99 -14.56 55.26
CA SER A 2 -30.78 -14.48 53.80
C SER A 2 -29.80 -13.37 53.48
N ASP A 3 -28.51 -13.69 53.50
CA ASP A 3 -27.53 -13.09 52.59
C ASP A 3 -26.80 -14.25 51.90
N GLU A 4 -27.14 -14.38 50.64
CA GLU A 4 -26.79 -15.45 49.72
C GLU A 4 -25.46 -15.08 49.07
N LEU A 5 -24.44 -15.95 49.19
CA LEU A 5 -23.15 -15.78 48.55
C LEU A 5 -23.31 -15.93 47.03
N ILE A 6 -23.22 -14.80 46.31
CA ILE A 6 -23.25 -14.76 44.85
C ILE A 6 -21.93 -15.34 44.31
N PRO A 7 -21.94 -16.37 43.43
CA PRO A 7 -20.74 -16.85 42.78
C PRO A 7 -20.28 -15.87 41.69
N LEU A 8 -18.99 -15.55 41.67
CA LEU A 8 -18.38 -14.76 40.60
C LEU A 8 -18.29 -15.61 39.32
N GLU A 9 -19.16 -15.33 38.35
CA GLU A 9 -19.04 -15.87 36.99
C GLU A 9 -17.76 -15.33 36.30
N PRO A 10 -17.06 -16.16 35.51
CA PRO A 10 -15.91 -15.71 34.75
C PRO A 10 -16.34 -14.75 33.64
N LEU A 11 -15.81 -13.52 33.69
CA LEU A 11 -15.97 -12.50 32.66
C LEU A 11 -15.53 -13.04 31.29
N ASN A 12 -16.51 -13.07 30.38
CA ASN A 12 -16.46 -13.36 28.95
C ASN A 12 -15.06 -13.31 28.32
N GLY A 13 -14.65 -14.45 27.77
CA GLY A 13 -13.53 -14.57 26.86
C GLY A 13 -13.77 -13.77 25.58
N VAL A 14 -13.17 -12.59 25.52
CA VAL A 14 -13.00 -11.87 24.26
C VAL A 14 -11.82 -12.51 23.54
N THR A 15 -12.13 -13.31 22.52
CA THR A 15 -11.15 -13.69 21.51
C THR A 15 -10.95 -12.48 20.60
N TYR A 16 -9.78 -11.85 20.68
CA TYR A 16 -9.39 -10.81 19.75
C TYR A 16 -9.06 -11.46 18.40
N THR A 17 -9.90 -11.21 17.39
CA THR A 17 -9.56 -11.51 15.99
C THR A 17 -8.39 -10.62 15.56
N SER A 18 -7.55 -11.09 14.64
CA SER A 18 -6.37 -10.35 14.15
C SER A 18 -6.70 -8.97 13.56
N GLU A 19 -7.95 -8.73 13.16
CA GLU A 19 -8.43 -7.44 12.66
C GLU A 19 -8.54 -6.37 13.76
N ALA A 20 -8.73 -6.75 15.04
CA ALA A 20 -8.77 -5.81 16.16
C ALA A 20 -7.38 -5.33 16.60
N ILE A 21 -6.31 -5.91 16.05
CA ILE A 21 -4.92 -5.48 16.32
C ILE A 21 -4.48 -4.39 15.32
N ASP A 22 -5.04 -4.38 14.11
CA ASP A 22 -4.70 -3.38 13.09
C ASP A 22 -5.46 -2.04 13.27
N GLU A 23 -6.58 -2.03 14.00
CA GLU A 23 -7.31 -0.80 14.37
C GLU A 23 -6.75 -0.11 15.64
N ILE A 24 -5.62 -0.61 16.17
CA ILE A 24 -4.83 0.03 17.26
C ILE A 24 -3.66 0.83 16.66
N ILE A 25 -3.80 1.33 15.43
CA ILE A 25 -2.85 2.25 14.79
C ILE A 25 -3.50 3.61 14.53
N GLU A 26 -4.19 4.23 15.51
CA GLU A 26 -4.52 5.66 15.39
C GLU A 26 -4.97 6.35 16.69
N LYS A 27 -4.23 6.16 17.78
CA LYS A 27 -4.30 7.14 18.88
C LYS A 27 -2.93 7.37 19.45
N SER A 28 -2.52 8.63 19.41
CA SER A 28 -1.31 9.05 20.08
C SER A 28 -1.42 8.73 21.56
N ASN A 29 -0.36 8.14 22.09
CA ASN A 29 -0.30 7.83 23.52
C ASN A 29 0.38 9.03 24.20
N PRO A 30 -0.35 9.89 24.92
CA PRO A 30 0.15 11.17 25.46
C PRO A 30 1.25 11.01 26.53
N ARG A 31 1.66 9.77 26.82
CA ARG A 31 2.73 9.41 27.76
C ARG A 31 4.09 9.22 27.08
N ASN A 32 4.17 9.14 25.75
CA ASN A 32 5.41 8.83 25.05
C ASN A 32 6.10 10.10 24.55
N ASN A 33 7.41 10.24 24.78
CA ASN A 33 8.20 11.38 24.28
C ASN A 33 8.53 11.25 22.79
N VAL A 34 8.34 10.07 22.21
CA VAL A 34 8.60 9.78 20.79
C VAL A 34 7.26 9.61 20.08
N PRO A 35 6.99 10.37 19.00
CA PRO A 35 5.73 10.25 18.25
C PRO A 35 5.54 8.87 17.64
N ASN A 36 4.29 8.43 17.56
CA ASN A 36 3.93 7.21 16.83
C ASN A 36 3.63 7.49 15.36
N GLN A 37 3.01 8.63 15.05
CA GLN A 37 2.70 9.05 13.69
C GLN A 37 3.98 9.33 12.89
N ASP A 38 4.03 8.89 11.63
CA ASP A 38 5.26 8.94 10.84
C ASP A 38 5.68 10.38 10.47
N ILE A 39 4.72 11.26 10.18
CA ILE A 39 4.99 12.67 9.86
C ILE A 39 5.61 13.36 11.08
N ASP A 40 5.01 13.20 12.25
CA ASP A 40 5.53 13.77 13.50
C ASP A 40 6.88 13.16 13.86
N PHE A 41 7.04 11.84 13.70
CA PHE A 41 8.31 11.16 13.97
C PHE A 41 9.44 11.72 13.09
N GLY A 42 9.19 11.90 11.79
CA GLY A 42 10.16 12.45 10.85
C GLY A 42 10.55 13.90 11.14
N LYS A 43 9.56 14.69 11.59
CA LYS A 43 9.81 16.05 12.09
C LYS A 43 10.68 16.03 13.36
N VAL A 44 10.31 15.24 14.36
CA VAL A 44 11.09 15.13 15.61
C VAL A 44 12.50 14.63 15.34
N ALA A 45 12.71 13.72 14.39
CA ALA A 45 14.05 13.27 14.00
C ALA A 45 14.94 14.41 13.49
N THR A 46 14.36 15.31 12.70
CA THR A 46 15.08 16.48 12.18
C THR A 46 15.37 17.49 13.30
N ASP A 47 14.39 17.75 14.17
CA ASP A 47 14.52 18.68 15.29
C ASP A 47 15.58 18.19 16.29
N VAL A 48 15.56 16.90 16.66
CA VAL A 48 16.51 16.26 17.59
C VAL A 48 17.91 16.23 16.99
N ALA A 49 18.06 15.91 15.70
CA ALA A 49 19.38 15.92 15.03
C ALA A 49 20.01 17.31 15.06
N SER A 50 19.21 18.35 14.81
CA SER A 50 19.63 19.74 14.86
C SER A 50 20.04 20.15 16.27
N ALA A 51 19.23 19.81 17.28
CA ALA A 51 19.51 20.11 18.67
C ALA A 51 20.77 19.39 19.18
N TRP A 52 20.98 18.13 18.79
CA TRP A 52 22.16 17.37 19.19
C TRP A 52 23.45 17.95 18.59
N THR A 53 23.40 18.36 17.32
CA THR A 53 24.53 19.01 16.66
C THR A 53 24.93 20.33 17.36
N ALA A 54 23.95 21.07 17.88
CA ALA A 54 24.18 22.30 18.63
C ALA A 54 24.69 22.08 20.07
N LYS A 55 24.63 20.86 20.59
CA LYS A 55 24.98 20.48 21.97
C LYS A 55 25.97 19.31 21.99
N PRO A 56 27.22 19.52 21.52
CA PRO A 56 28.22 18.46 21.41
C PRO A 56 28.63 17.85 22.77
N GLU A 57 28.33 18.53 23.88
CA GLU A 57 28.55 18.02 25.24
C GLU A 57 27.66 16.81 25.60
N ILE A 58 26.54 16.63 24.90
CA ILE A 58 25.70 15.44 25.02
C ILE A 58 26.27 14.38 24.07
N THR A 59 26.82 13.30 24.61
CA THR A 59 27.51 12.28 23.80
C THR A 59 26.87 10.90 23.95
N LEU A 60 26.79 10.17 22.84
CA LEU A 60 26.55 8.73 22.83
C LEU A 60 27.83 8.02 22.38
N LEU A 61 28.22 6.94 23.05
CA LEU A 61 29.46 6.22 22.71
C LEU A 61 29.43 5.50 21.36
N TRP A 62 28.23 5.20 20.86
CA TRP A 62 28.02 4.32 19.70
C TRP A 62 27.36 5.03 18.52
N SER A 63 27.07 6.33 18.62
CA SER A 63 26.47 7.08 17.53
C SER A 63 26.80 8.57 17.62
N LEU A 64 26.80 9.23 16.47
CA LEU A 64 27.16 10.63 16.31
C LEU A 64 25.98 11.48 15.84
N PRO A 65 25.98 12.80 16.11
CA PRO A 65 24.95 13.71 15.59
C PRO A 65 24.79 13.65 14.06
N ALA A 66 25.90 13.48 13.33
CA ALA A 66 25.91 13.35 11.88
C ALA A 66 25.17 12.08 11.40
N GLU A 67 25.27 10.98 12.13
CA GLU A 67 24.56 9.73 11.80
C GLU A 67 23.05 9.88 11.99
N LEU A 68 22.62 10.53 13.08
CA LEU A 68 21.19 10.81 13.29
C LEU A 68 20.65 11.74 12.19
N THR A 69 21.46 12.70 11.74
CA THR A 69 21.10 13.61 10.64
C THR A 69 20.88 12.83 9.33
N ASP A 70 21.79 11.92 8.98
CA ASP A 70 21.63 11.04 7.80
C ASP A 70 20.38 10.15 7.91
N LEU A 71 20.20 9.49 9.07
CA LEU A 71 19.06 8.63 9.32
C LEU A 71 17.73 9.40 9.21
N ALA A 72 17.64 10.60 9.77
CA ALA A 72 16.45 11.45 9.70
C ALA A 72 16.14 11.87 8.25
N ALA A 73 17.16 12.29 7.49
CA ALA A 73 17.01 12.67 6.09
C ALA A 73 16.53 11.49 5.23
N ARG A 74 17.12 10.31 5.42
CA ARG A 74 16.70 9.07 4.75
C ARG A 74 15.29 8.66 5.12
N TYR A 75 14.93 8.74 6.41
CA TYR A 75 13.58 8.42 6.86
C TYR A 75 12.53 9.31 6.18
N ASN A 76 12.77 10.62 6.13
CA ASN A 76 11.86 11.57 5.49
C ASN A 76 11.79 11.38 3.96
N THR A 77 12.90 11.02 3.32
CA THR A 77 12.94 10.68 1.90
C THR A 77 12.08 9.45 1.58
N GLU A 78 12.24 8.38 2.38
CA GLU A 78 11.47 7.14 2.22
C GLU A 78 9.96 7.36 2.53
N LEU A 79 9.64 8.19 3.53
CA LEU A 79 8.27 8.57 3.85
C LEU A 79 7.62 9.35 2.70
N ALA A 80 8.30 10.35 2.15
CA ALA A 80 7.80 11.14 1.02
C ALA A 80 7.60 10.26 -0.23
N ALA A 81 8.55 9.37 -0.53
CA ALA A 81 8.42 8.41 -1.62
C ALA A 81 7.18 7.51 -1.44
N ARG A 82 6.95 6.98 -0.23
CA ARG A 82 5.75 6.20 0.09
C ARG A 82 4.47 6.99 -0.13
N LEU A 83 4.39 8.23 0.35
CA LEU A 83 3.18 9.07 0.20
C LEU A 83 2.86 9.32 -1.27
N ARG A 84 3.88 9.61 -2.08
CA ARG A 84 3.72 9.80 -3.53
C ARG A 84 3.23 8.54 -4.22
N LEU A 85 3.82 7.39 -3.93
CA LEU A 85 3.41 6.10 -4.51
C LEU A 85 2.00 5.68 -4.05
N GLY A 86 1.66 5.96 -2.79
CA GLY A 86 0.31 5.72 -2.27
C GLY A 86 -0.76 6.53 -3.00
N GLY A 87 -0.42 7.76 -3.43
CA GLY A 87 -1.35 8.65 -4.13
C GLY A 87 -1.73 8.20 -5.55
N SER A 88 -0.89 7.42 -6.24
CA SER A 88 -1.18 6.95 -7.60
C SER A 88 -2.01 5.66 -7.64
N ARG A 89 -2.07 4.90 -6.54
CA ARG A 89 -2.80 3.61 -6.49
C ARG A 89 -4.28 3.73 -6.86
N PRO A 90 -5.07 4.67 -6.30
CA PRO A 90 -6.49 4.77 -6.65
C PRO A 90 -6.70 5.06 -8.12
N GLN A 91 -5.85 5.91 -8.71
CA GLN A 91 -5.93 6.28 -10.12
C GLN A 91 -5.67 5.08 -11.04
N ILE A 92 -4.64 4.26 -10.75
CA ILE A 92 -4.34 3.05 -11.52
C ILE A 92 -5.48 2.04 -11.37
N THR A 93 -5.97 1.81 -10.15
CA THR A 93 -7.10 0.91 -9.89
C THR A 93 -8.36 1.34 -10.64
N ASP A 94 -8.70 2.63 -10.59
CA ASP A 94 -9.87 3.17 -11.30
C ASP A 94 -9.72 3.04 -12.83
N ALA A 95 -8.52 3.29 -13.37
CA ALA A 95 -8.23 3.14 -14.79
C ALA A 95 -8.35 1.67 -15.25
N LEU A 96 -7.82 0.72 -14.48
CA LEU A 96 -7.98 -0.71 -14.76
C LEU A 96 -9.45 -1.13 -14.76
N ARG A 97 -10.24 -0.66 -13.78
CA ARG A 97 -11.68 -0.93 -13.73
C ARG A 97 -12.40 -0.38 -14.96
N GLN A 98 -12.09 0.82 -15.42
CA GLN A 98 -12.68 1.40 -16.63
C GLN A 98 -12.37 0.56 -17.88
N LEU A 99 -11.16 0.00 -17.97
CA LEU A 99 -10.82 -0.92 -19.05
C LEU A 99 -11.57 -2.25 -18.91
N ASP A 100 -11.69 -2.81 -17.71
CA ASP A 100 -12.47 -4.03 -17.46
C ASP A 100 -13.93 -3.85 -17.90
N ASP A 101 -14.56 -2.72 -17.54
CA ASP A 101 -15.92 -2.37 -17.95
C ASP A 101 -16.04 -2.25 -19.48
N THR A 102 -15.06 -1.59 -20.12
CA THR A 102 -15.02 -1.45 -21.58
C THR A 102 -14.93 -2.81 -22.26
N ILE A 103 -14.05 -3.69 -21.78
CA ILE A 103 -13.87 -5.05 -22.30
C ILE A 103 -15.18 -5.85 -22.18
N ASP A 104 -15.79 -5.84 -20.98
CA ASP A 104 -16.99 -6.62 -20.71
C ASP A 104 -18.21 -6.13 -21.51
N GLN A 105 -18.31 -4.82 -21.73
CA GLN A 105 -19.36 -4.24 -22.58
C GLN A 105 -19.20 -4.67 -24.06
N HIS A 106 -17.97 -4.67 -24.57
CA HIS A 106 -17.71 -4.75 -26.00
C HIS A 106 -17.44 -6.18 -26.51
N ILE A 107 -17.13 -7.14 -25.63
CA ILE A 107 -16.90 -8.54 -26.02
C ILE A 107 -18.14 -9.20 -26.67
N SER A 108 -19.33 -8.68 -26.37
CA SER A 108 -20.58 -9.16 -26.99
C SER A 108 -20.58 -9.03 -28.51
N TYR A 109 -19.97 -7.98 -29.06
CA TYR A 109 -19.88 -7.77 -30.51
C TYR A 109 -18.96 -8.79 -31.19
N VAL A 110 -17.83 -9.12 -30.56
CA VAL A 110 -16.91 -10.15 -31.07
C VAL A 110 -17.59 -11.51 -31.08
N LYS A 111 -18.35 -11.85 -30.03
CA LYS A 111 -19.19 -13.07 -30.02
C LYS A 111 -20.22 -13.07 -31.16
N GLY A 112 -20.76 -11.90 -31.49
CA GLY A 112 -21.61 -11.70 -32.68
C GLY A 112 -20.87 -12.08 -33.97
N TYR A 113 -19.68 -11.53 -34.20
CA TYR A 113 -18.87 -11.83 -35.39
C TYR A 113 -18.56 -13.32 -35.55
N ILE A 114 -18.21 -13.98 -34.44
CA ILE A 114 -17.96 -15.43 -34.42
C ILE A 114 -19.24 -16.21 -34.74
N THR A 115 -20.38 -15.78 -34.19
CA THR A 115 -21.69 -16.39 -34.44
C THR A 115 -22.12 -16.24 -35.90
N ASP A 116 -21.91 -15.07 -36.49
CA ASP A 116 -22.25 -14.79 -37.88
C ASP A 116 -21.38 -15.61 -38.85
N LYS A 117 -20.09 -15.78 -38.54
CA LYS A 117 -19.16 -16.56 -39.38
C LYS A 117 -19.35 -18.07 -39.25
N TYR A 118 -19.57 -18.57 -38.04
CA TYR A 118 -19.55 -20.01 -37.74
C TYR A 118 -20.89 -20.64 -37.39
N THR A 119 -22.00 -19.88 -37.42
CA THR A 119 -23.33 -20.29 -36.92
C THR A 119 -23.39 -20.42 -35.38
N LYS A 120 -24.60 -20.33 -34.82
CA LYS A 120 -24.83 -20.29 -33.37
C LYS A 120 -24.46 -21.59 -32.67
N GLU A 121 -24.62 -22.71 -33.36
CA GLU A 121 -24.39 -24.06 -32.85
C GLU A 121 -22.89 -24.34 -32.70
N ILE A 122 -22.06 -23.80 -33.60
CA ILE A 122 -20.63 -24.09 -33.66
C ILE A 122 -19.81 -22.97 -32.99
N ALA A 123 -20.25 -21.71 -33.04
CA ALA A 123 -19.54 -20.56 -32.47
C ALA A 123 -19.01 -20.75 -31.03
N PRO A 124 -19.72 -21.42 -30.10
CA PRO A 124 -19.20 -21.68 -28.76
C PRO A 124 -17.86 -22.44 -28.74
N SER A 125 -17.61 -23.31 -29.73
CA SER A 125 -16.34 -24.05 -29.84
C SER A 125 -15.15 -23.16 -30.22
N TYR A 126 -15.40 -22.00 -30.84
CA TYR A 126 -14.37 -21.03 -31.23
C TYR A 126 -14.03 -20.04 -30.12
N PHE A 127 -14.95 -19.77 -29.19
CA PHE A 127 -14.75 -18.79 -28.11
C PHE A 127 -13.42 -18.92 -27.34
N PRO A 128 -12.91 -20.13 -27.00
CA PRO A 128 -11.61 -20.26 -26.35
C PRO A 128 -10.44 -19.70 -27.15
N SER A 129 -10.47 -19.78 -28.49
CA SER A 129 -9.39 -19.22 -29.35
C SER A 129 -9.33 -17.69 -29.32
N PHE A 130 -10.38 -17.04 -28.84
CA PHE A 130 -10.44 -15.59 -28.61
C PHE A 130 -10.26 -15.22 -27.14
N GLY A 131 -9.81 -16.17 -26.29
CA GLY A 131 -9.66 -15.95 -24.85
C GLY A 131 -10.98 -15.85 -24.06
N ILE A 132 -12.12 -16.20 -24.68
CA ILE A 132 -13.43 -16.16 -24.03
C ILE A 132 -13.66 -17.49 -23.31
N VAL A 133 -13.94 -17.42 -22.01
CA VAL A 133 -14.11 -18.60 -21.15
C VAL A 133 -15.58 -18.81 -20.78
N HIS A 134 -15.98 -20.08 -20.60
CA HIS A 134 -17.28 -20.42 -20.05
C HIS A 134 -17.24 -20.41 -18.52
N LYS A 135 -18.01 -19.53 -17.88
CA LYS A 135 -18.08 -19.40 -16.42
C LYS A 135 -19.51 -19.13 -15.98
N LYS A 136 -20.04 -19.97 -15.08
CA LYS A 136 -21.42 -19.86 -14.52
C LYS A 136 -22.46 -19.64 -15.64
N ASP A 137 -22.46 -20.53 -16.62
CA ASP A 137 -23.40 -20.57 -17.75
C ASP A 137 -23.32 -19.37 -18.71
N LYS A 138 -22.21 -18.63 -18.69
CA LYS A 138 -21.98 -17.47 -19.56
C LYS A 138 -20.58 -17.53 -20.18
N TYR A 139 -20.49 -17.06 -21.42
CA TYR A 139 -19.22 -16.84 -22.11
C TYR A 139 -18.75 -15.40 -21.91
N VAL A 140 -17.65 -15.24 -21.19
CA VAL A 140 -17.12 -13.97 -20.69
C VAL A 140 -15.60 -13.92 -20.78
N MET A 141 -15.02 -12.74 -20.67
CA MET A 141 -13.59 -12.60 -20.42
C MET A 141 -13.28 -13.00 -18.96
N PRO A 142 -12.11 -13.60 -18.67
CA PRO A 142 -11.70 -13.91 -17.30
C PRO A 142 -11.65 -12.65 -16.42
N ALA A 143 -12.04 -12.76 -15.15
CA ALA A 143 -12.06 -11.61 -14.23
C ALA A 143 -10.70 -11.33 -13.57
N ASP A 144 -9.83 -12.35 -13.47
CA ASP A 144 -8.46 -12.16 -12.96
C ASP A 144 -7.64 -11.36 -13.97
N GLN A 145 -6.90 -10.34 -13.50
CA GLN A 145 -6.24 -9.36 -14.36
C GLN A 145 -5.14 -9.98 -15.24
N ASN A 146 -4.32 -10.87 -14.66
CA ASN A 146 -3.25 -11.56 -15.42
C ASN A 146 -3.85 -12.49 -16.48
N THR A 147 -4.87 -13.25 -16.10
CA THR A 147 -5.58 -14.14 -17.01
C THR A 147 -6.32 -13.35 -18.10
N ARG A 148 -6.89 -12.19 -17.75
CA ARG A 148 -7.56 -11.27 -18.68
C ARG A 148 -6.57 -10.70 -19.69
N LEU A 149 -5.39 -10.25 -19.26
CA LEU A 149 -4.34 -9.77 -20.15
C LEU A 149 -3.90 -10.85 -21.15
N ALA A 150 -3.68 -12.08 -20.68
CA ALA A 150 -3.38 -13.21 -21.56
C ALA A 150 -4.53 -13.49 -22.55
N SER A 151 -5.78 -13.38 -22.08
CA SER A 151 -6.97 -13.58 -22.92
C SER A 151 -7.17 -12.47 -23.95
N LEU A 152 -6.79 -11.22 -23.64
CA LEU A 152 -6.78 -10.12 -24.59
C LEU A 152 -5.76 -10.34 -25.72
N ASN A 153 -4.62 -10.98 -25.42
CA ASN A 153 -3.69 -11.38 -26.47
C ASN A 153 -4.32 -12.43 -27.41
N LEU A 154 -4.96 -13.46 -26.84
CA LEU A 154 -5.72 -14.45 -27.62
C LEU A 154 -6.85 -13.81 -28.43
N LEU A 155 -7.52 -12.79 -27.89
CA LEU A 155 -8.53 -12.02 -28.61
C LEU A 155 -7.93 -11.35 -29.86
N LEU A 156 -6.77 -10.70 -29.75
CA LEU A 156 -6.10 -10.07 -30.89
C LEU A 156 -5.67 -11.08 -31.95
N GLU A 157 -5.10 -12.21 -31.52
CA GLU A 157 -4.72 -13.32 -32.41
C GLU A 157 -5.96 -13.91 -33.10
N GLY A 158 -7.01 -14.23 -32.35
CA GLY A 158 -8.25 -14.77 -32.89
C GLY A 158 -8.94 -13.81 -33.86
N LEU A 159 -8.96 -12.50 -33.57
CA LEU A 159 -9.50 -11.48 -34.48
C LEU A 159 -8.72 -11.44 -35.80
N HIS A 160 -7.40 -11.56 -35.74
CA HIS A 160 -6.55 -11.60 -36.92
C HIS A 160 -6.79 -12.87 -37.74
N ASP A 161 -6.72 -14.04 -37.11
CA ASP A 161 -6.78 -15.35 -37.77
C ASP A 161 -8.17 -15.65 -38.36
N ASN A 162 -9.19 -14.91 -37.95
CA ASN A 162 -10.55 -15.04 -38.44
C ASN A 162 -11.00 -13.85 -39.30
N ASP A 163 -10.07 -13.00 -39.75
CA ASP A 163 -10.34 -11.86 -40.65
C ASP A 163 -11.34 -10.84 -40.07
N PHE A 164 -11.32 -10.63 -38.76
CA PHE A 164 -12.17 -9.64 -38.06
C PHE A 164 -11.45 -8.32 -37.79
N ASN A 165 -10.27 -8.11 -38.39
CA ASN A 165 -9.44 -6.92 -38.15
C ASN A 165 -10.19 -5.62 -38.41
N ASP A 166 -10.88 -5.54 -39.55
CA ASP A 166 -11.55 -4.33 -40.06
C ASP A 166 -12.96 -4.12 -39.49
N ASN A 167 -13.42 -5.02 -38.62
CA ASN A 167 -14.71 -4.84 -37.96
C ASN A 167 -14.65 -3.63 -37.01
N ARG A 168 -15.81 -3.03 -36.72
CA ARG A 168 -15.90 -1.89 -35.77
C ARG A 168 -15.22 -2.17 -34.43
N TYR A 169 -15.34 -3.40 -33.94
CA TYR A 169 -14.67 -3.89 -32.73
C TYR A 169 -13.64 -4.98 -33.08
N GLY A 170 -12.89 -4.72 -34.15
CA GLY A 170 -11.77 -5.52 -34.62
C GLY A 170 -10.46 -5.10 -33.95
N ARG A 171 -9.34 -5.45 -34.60
CA ARG A 171 -8.01 -5.35 -33.98
C ARG A 171 -7.64 -3.92 -33.57
N ASP A 172 -7.97 -2.94 -34.40
CA ASP A 172 -7.66 -1.52 -34.14
C ASP A 172 -8.34 -0.99 -32.88
N PHE A 173 -9.51 -1.54 -32.51
CA PHE A 173 -10.20 -1.19 -31.28
C PHE A 173 -9.55 -1.86 -30.05
N TRP A 174 -9.19 -3.14 -30.16
CA TRP A 174 -8.71 -3.93 -29.02
C TRP A 174 -7.21 -3.76 -28.73
N GLN A 175 -6.40 -3.44 -29.73
CA GLN A 175 -4.95 -3.26 -29.60
C GLN A 175 -4.59 -2.19 -28.54
N PRO A 176 -5.11 -0.95 -28.59
CA PRO A 176 -4.81 0.05 -27.58
C PRO A 176 -5.32 -0.34 -26.19
N ILE A 177 -6.42 -1.09 -26.09
CA ILE A 177 -6.94 -1.61 -24.81
C ILE A 177 -5.95 -2.60 -24.22
N TYR A 178 -5.45 -3.55 -25.01
CA TYR A 178 -4.44 -4.53 -24.57
C TYR A 178 -3.16 -3.86 -24.08
N GLU A 179 -2.62 -2.91 -24.86
CA GLU A 179 -1.40 -2.18 -24.52
C GLU A 179 -1.55 -1.38 -23.22
N GLN A 180 -2.64 -0.63 -23.10
CA GLN A 180 -2.92 0.16 -21.91
C GLN A 180 -3.16 -0.72 -20.68
N TYR A 181 -3.85 -1.85 -20.85
CA TYR A 181 -4.10 -2.80 -19.76
C TYR A 181 -2.79 -3.39 -19.24
N GLY A 182 -1.90 -3.84 -20.13
CA GLY A 182 -0.58 -4.37 -19.77
C GLY A 182 0.29 -3.35 -19.05
N LEU A 183 0.28 -2.10 -19.53
CA LEU A 183 1.00 -0.99 -18.90
C LEU A 183 0.48 -0.71 -17.48
N LEU A 184 -0.83 -0.59 -17.29
CA LEU A 184 -1.43 -0.30 -15.99
C LEU A 184 -1.25 -1.45 -14.99
N LEU A 185 -1.37 -2.70 -15.45
CA LEU A 185 -1.16 -3.87 -14.60
C LEU A 185 0.30 -3.98 -14.14
N GLY A 186 1.25 -3.67 -15.04
CA GLY A 186 2.66 -3.56 -14.70
C GLY A 186 2.92 -2.47 -13.67
N GLN A 187 2.30 -1.29 -13.83
CA GLN A 187 2.39 -0.19 -12.86
C GLN A 187 1.79 -0.54 -11.50
N ALA A 188 0.64 -1.22 -11.46
CA ALA A 188 0.01 -1.66 -10.22
C ALA A 188 0.93 -2.60 -9.44
N THR A 189 1.46 -3.62 -10.13
CA THR A 189 2.36 -4.62 -9.54
C THR A 189 3.65 -3.99 -9.02
N ALA A 190 4.27 -3.11 -9.81
CA ALA A 190 5.48 -2.39 -9.41
C ALA A 190 5.22 -1.48 -8.19
N THR A 191 4.10 -0.74 -8.22
CA THR A 191 3.72 0.15 -7.11
C THR A 191 3.56 -0.64 -5.81
N ASP A 192 2.92 -1.82 -5.85
CA ASP A 192 2.73 -2.65 -4.67
C ASP A 192 4.02 -3.23 -4.10
N GLY A 193 4.94 -3.66 -4.97
CA GLY A 193 6.30 -4.03 -4.57
C GLY A 193 7.05 -2.85 -3.95
N ASP A 194 6.99 -1.68 -4.58
CA ASP A 194 7.68 -0.49 -4.12
C ASP A 194 7.17 0.01 -2.77
N VAL A 195 5.85 0.13 -2.54
CA VAL A 195 5.41 0.60 -1.21
C VAL A 195 5.74 -0.40 -0.12
N SER A 196 5.72 -1.71 -0.41
CA SER A 196 6.14 -2.74 0.55
C SER A 196 7.61 -2.57 0.92
N ALA A 197 8.48 -2.36 -0.06
CA ALA A 197 9.90 -2.07 0.15
C ALA A 197 10.13 -0.76 0.93
N LYS A 198 9.37 0.29 0.62
CA LYS A 198 9.43 1.59 1.32
C LYS A 198 8.94 1.49 2.77
N VAL A 199 7.89 0.72 3.05
CA VAL A 199 7.41 0.48 4.42
C VAL A 199 8.48 -0.24 5.23
N SER A 200 9.08 -1.30 4.68
CA SER A 200 10.15 -2.05 5.35
C SER A 200 11.36 -1.16 5.66
N SER A 201 11.88 -0.45 4.64
CA SER A 201 13.04 0.43 4.78
C SER A 201 12.82 1.54 5.79
N LYS A 202 11.65 2.21 5.73
CA LYS A 202 11.25 3.24 6.70
C LYS A 202 11.18 2.69 8.12
N ASN A 203 10.65 1.47 8.31
CA ASN A 203 10.53 0.87 9.64
C ASN A 203 11.89 0.53 10.26
N GLU A 204 12.86 0.07 9.46
CA GLU A 204 14.24 -0.14 9.95
C GLU A 204 14.93 1.17 10.34
N LEU A 205 14.71 2.24 9.56
CA LEU A 205 15.18 3.59 9.93
C LEU A 205 14.51 4.08 11.21
N LYS A 206 13.19 3.89 11.36
CA LYS A 206 12.42 4.26 12.57
C LYS A 206 12.96 3.57 13.81
N LYS A 207 13.29 2.27 13.72
CA LYS A 207 13.91 1.50 14.83
C LYS A 207 15.25 2.10 15.24
N SER A 208 16.11 2.38 14.26
CA SER A 208 17.44 2.96 14.48
C SER A 208 17.36 4.34 15.14
N ILE A 209 16.52 5.22 14.61
CA ILE A 209 16.28 6.57 15.17
C ILE A 209 15.67 6.47 16.58
N THR A 210 14.70 5.57 16.81
CA THR A 210 14.08 5.39 18.13
C THR A 210 15.11 4.95 19.19
N LYS A 211 16.07 4.09 18.81
CA LYS A 211 17.16 3.68 19.70
C LYS A 211 18.01 4.89 20.12
N ILE A 212 18.37 5.75 19.17
CA ILE A 212 19.12 6.98 19.43
C ILE A 212 18.31 7.91 20.34
N PHE A 213 17.03 8.16 20.02
CA PHE A 213 16.16 9.01 20.84
C PHE A 213 16.08 8.55 22.29
N ARG A 214 15.86 7.25 22.52
CA ARG A 214 15.76 6.71 23.88
C ARG A 214 17.06 6.91 24.66
N ALA A 215 18.21 6.72 24.00
CA ALA A 215 19.51 6.98 24.61
C ALA A 215 19.71 8.46 24.93
N LEU A 216 19.41 9.36 23.99
CA LEU A 216 19.51 10.82 24.19
C LEU A 216 18.59 11.30 25.32
N ILE A 217 17.35 10.83 25.37
CA ILE A 217 16.40 11.15 26.45
C ILE A 217 16.98 10.78 27.81
N ASN A 218 17.64 9.62 27.91
CA ASN A 218 18.25 9.18 29.17
C ASN A 218 19.48 10.01 29.54
N VAL A 219 20.34 10.34 28.58
CA VAL A 219 21.51 11.22 28.83
C VAL A 219 21.07 12.63 29.24
N ILE A 220 20.07 13.20 28.56
CA ILE A 220 19.50 14.51 28.92
C ILE A 220 18.93 14.48 30.34
N LYS A 221 18.19 13.43 30.72
CA LYS A 221 17.71 13.28 32.09
C LYS A 221 18.84 13.17 33.11
N GLY A 222 19.91 12.47 32.78
CA GLY A 222 21.08 12.34 33.65
C GLY A 222 21.83 13.65 33.84
N ASN A 223 21.99 14.43 32.77
CA ASN A 223 22.75 15.69 32.80
C ASN A 223 21.93 16.88 33.33
N TYR A 224 20.59 16.82 33.25
CA TYR A 224 19.69 17.90 33.66
C TYR A 224 18.59 17.41 34.63
N PRO A 225 18.93 16.89 35.82
CA PRO A 225 17.97 16.20 36.70
C PRO A 225 16.74 17.05 37.07
N ASP A 226 16.92 18.37 37.25
CA ASP A 226 15.83 19.27 37.65
C ASP A 226 15.11 19.92 36.46
N THR A 227 15.80 20.05 35.31
CA THR A 227 15.32 20.83 34.14
C THR A 227 15.11 20.01 32.87
N TYR A 228 15.28 18.68 32.93
CA TYR A 228 15.21 17.79 31.75
C TYR A 228 13.93 17.96 30.93
N LYS A 229 12.79 18.28 31.55
CA LYS A 229 11.52 18.47 30.82
C LYS A 229 11.58 19.67 29.87
N ALA A 230 12.18 20.77 30.31
CA ALA A 230 12.39 21.95 29.47
C ALA A 230 13.40 21.63 28.37
N GLU A 231 14.50 20.96 28.74
CA GLU A 231 15.53 20.57 27.77
C GLU A 231 14.95 19.64 26.69
N LEU A 232 14.20 18.59 27.05
CA LEU A 232 13.55 17.71 26.09
C LEU A 232 12.62 18.46 25.11
N ARG A 233 11.93 19.52 25.56
CA ARG A 233 11.10 20.35 24.67
C ARG A 233 11.93 21.18 23.69
N THR A 234 13.09 21.69 24.11
CA THR A 234 14.03 22.40 23.23
C THR A 234 14.60 21.48 22.15
N TRP A 235 14.75 20.19 22.45
CA TRP A 235 15.14 19.15 21.49
C TRP A 235 14.00 18.67 20.60
N GLY A 236 12.77 19.16 20.80
CA GLY A 236 11.60 18.78 20.01
C GLY A 236 10.81 17.58 20.55
N PHE A 237 11.11 17.03 21.72
CA PHE A 237 10.28 15.98 22.35
C PHE A 237 9.05 16.60 23.06
N GLN A 238 8.04 16.97 22.28
CA GLN A 238 6.81 17.66 22.73
C GLN A 238 5.61 16.72 22.74
N LYS A 239 5.52 15.87 23.77
CA LYS A 239 4.47 14.84 23.93
C LYS A 239 3.02 15.31 23.81
N GLU A 240 2.75 16.60 24.00
CA GLU A 240 1.41 17.18 23.89
C GLU A 240 1.01 17.55 22.45
N LYS A 241 1.97 17.53 21.53
CA LYS A 241 1.73 17.76 20.10
C LYS A 241 1.55 16.47 19.30
N TYR A 242 1.77 15.31 19.94
CA TYR A 242 1.79 14.01 19.29
C TYR A 242 0.52 13.24 19.55
#